data_AF-A0A953B3S2-F1
#
_entry.id   AF-A0A953B3S2-F1
#
_cell.length_a   1.000
_cell.length_b   1.000
_cell.length_c   1.000
_cell.angle_alpha   90.00
_cell.angle_beta   90.00
_cell.angle_gamma   90.00
#
_symmetry.space_group_name_H-M   'P 1'
#
loop_
_entity.id
_entity.type
_entity.pdbx_description
1 polymer ?
#
loop_
_entity_poly.entity_id
_entity_poly.type
_entity_poly.pdbx_seq_one_letter_code
_entity_poly.pdbx_strand_id
1 'polypeptide(L)'
;MTKRTWNWALWLGFALVVTGFLSYTVFFARFAATRDFPWANLLLFSAGVVLIVTGLFRAFGKSRAYRGKVSGPILSALSALLIGFFCYVFFYQLREVPPSVGAPRPGQTAPQFTLRDQNNKPVSLADLLSGSKAVVLIFYRGFW
;
A
#
# COMPACT_ATOMS: atom_id res chain seq x y z
N MET A 1 -20.51 -38.87 -22.34
CA MET A 1 -19.34 -38.16 -21.76
C MET A 1 -19.72 -36.73 -21.44
N THR A 2 -19.98 -36.39 -20.17
CA THR A 2 -20.26 -35.00 -19.76
C THR A 2 -18.99 -34.15 -19.89
N LYS A 3 -19.00 -33.17 -20.80
CA LYS A 3 -17.91 -32.20 -20.97
C LYS A 3 -17.71 -31.44 -19.66
N ARG A 4 -16.55 -31.62 -19.05
CA ARG A 4 -16.16 -30.96 -17.80
C ARG A 4 -15.85 -29.50 -18.10
N THR A 5 -16.61 -28.56 -17.53
CA THR A 5 -16.50 -27.12 -17.84
C THR A 5 -15.30 -26.49 -17.15
N TRP A 6 -14.63 -25.57 -17.86
CA TRP A 6 -13.48 -24.82 -17.37
C TRP A 6 -13.92 -23.81 -16.30
N ASN A 7 -13.17 -23.72 -15.19
CA ASN A 7 -13.56 -22.93 -14.03
C ASN A 7 -13.07 -21.48 -14.17
N TRP A 8 -13.71 -20.70 -15.05
CA TRP A 8 -13.35 -19.32 -15.39
C TRP A 8 -13.26 -18.38 -14.17
N ALA A 9 -14.06 -18.62 -13.13
CA ALA A 9 -14.07 -17.79 -11.92
C ALA A 9 -12.71 -17.79 -11.19
N LEU A 10 -12.01 -18.94 -11.13
CA LEU A 10 -10.69 -19.03 -10.50
C LEU A 10 -9.64 -18.22 -11.27
N TRP A 11 -9.67 -18.33 -12.59
CA TRP A 11 -8.74 -17.61 -13.47
C TRP A 11 -9.01 -16.11 -13.47
N LEU A 12 -10.27 -15.72 -13.55
CA LEU A 12 -10.66 -14.31 -13.48
C LEU A 12 -10.30 -13.70 -12.13
N GLY A 13 -10.56 -14.43 -11.03
CA GLY A 13 -10.20 -13.98 -9.69
C GLY A 13 -8.69 -13.81 -9.51
N PHE A 14 -7.89 -14.79 -9.98
CA PHE A 14 -6.43 -14.68 -9.96
C PHE A 14 -5.92 -13.52 -10.82
N ALA A 15 -6.42 -13.38 -12.05
CA ALA A 15 -6.07 -12.28 -12.93
C ALA A 15 -6.35 -10.93 -12.27
N LEU A 16 -7.49 -10.81 -11.59
CA LEU A 16 -7.89 -9.59 -10.89
C LEU A 16 -6.98 -9.29 -9.69
N VAL A 17 -6.49 -10.31 -8.98
CA VAL A 17 -5.46 -10.14 -7.94
C VAL A 17 -4.13 -9.68 -8.55
N VAL A 18 -3.67 -10.28 -9.65
CA VAL A 18 -2.45 -9.85 -10.33
C VAL A 18 -2.56 -8.40 -10.84
N THR A 19 -3.71 -8.05 -11.43
CA THR A 19 -4.00 -6.66 -11.84
C THR A 19 -4.04 -5.74 -10.63
N GLY A 20 -4.68 -6.14 -9.53
CA GLY A 20 -4.67 -5.39 -8.27
C GLY A 20 -3.27 -5.14 -7.74
N PHE A 21 -2.37 -6.12 -7.85
CA PHE A 21 -0.97 -5.98 -7.45
C PHE A 21 -0.19 -5.00 -8.34
N LEU A 22 -0.25 -5.17 -9.67
CA LEU A 22 0.53 -4.38 -10.62
C LEU A 22 -0.04 -2.97 -10.85
N SER A 23 -1.35 -2.79 -10.74
CA SER A 23 -2.00 -1.48 -10.96
C SER A 23 -1.54 -0.42 -9.97
N TYR A 24 -1.11 -0.83 -8.75
CA TYR A 24 -0.60 0.11 -7.78
C TYR A 24 0.63 0.86 -8.30
N THR A 25 1.66 0.10 -8.70
CA THR A 25 2.95 0.65 -9.11
C THR A 25 2.88 1.39 -10.44
N VAL A 26 2.04 0.91 -11.37
CA VAL A 26 1.95 1.50 -12.72
C VAL A 26 1.09 2.77 -12.73
N PHE A 27 -0.01 2.80 -11.98
CA PHE A 27 -1.05 3.82 -12.10
C PHE A 27 -1.41 4.52 -10.79
N PHE A 28 -1.82 3.76 -9.76
CA PHE A 28 -2.38 4.38 -8.54
C PHE A 28 -1.36 5.15 -7.70
N ALA A 29 -0.07 4.86 -7.81
CA ALA A 29 0.99 5.61 -7.15
C ALA A 29 1.07 7.09 -7.62
N ARG A 30 0.48 7.43 -8.78
CA ARG A 30 0.50 8.79 -9.35
C ARG A 30 -0.53 9.73 -8.73
N PHE A 31 -1.55 9.20 -8.06
CA PHE A 31 -2.62 9.99 -7.45
C PHE A 31 -2.47 9.99 -5.94
N ALA A 32 -2.43 11.18 -5.33
CA ALA A 32 -2.28 11.32 -3.87
C ALA A 32 -3.34 10.51 -3.09
N ALA A 33 -4.60 10.55 -3.54
CA ALA A 33 -5.71 9.87 -2.89
C ALA A 33 -5.56 8.34 -2.80
N THR A 34 -4.87 7.70 -3.75
CA THR A 34 -4.64 6.24 -3.76
C THR A 34 -3.25 5.85 -3.29
N ARG A 35 -2.30 6.79 -3.28
CA ARG A 35 -0.94 6.60 -2.78
C ARG A 35 -0.90 6.52 -1.25
N ASP A 36 -1.65 7.38 -0.57
CA ASP A 36 -1.62 7.46 0.89
C ASP A 36 -2.39 6.30 1.54
N PHE A 37 -3.44 5.85 0.86
CA PHE A 37 -4.21 4.67 1.25
C PHE A 37 -4.68 3.89 0.00
N PRO A 38 -4.22 2.64 -0.22
CA PRO A 38 -4.45 1.90 -1.47
C PRO A 38 -5.85 1.27 -1.56
N TRP A 39 -6.91 2.02 -1.26
CA TRP A 39 -8.29 1.52 -1.20
C TRP A 39 -8.76 0.88 -2.50
N ALA A 40 -8.37 1.42 -3.65
CA ALA A 40 -8.74 0.88 -4.96
C ALA A 40 -8.17 -0.53 -5.16
N ASN A 41 -6.93 -0.77 -4.75
CA ASN A 41 -6.28 -2.08 -4.80
C ASN A 41 -6.93 -3.05 -3.81
N LEU A 42 -7.32 -2.57 -2.62
CA LEU A 42 -8.07 -3.38 -1.66
C LEU A 42 -9.41 -3.85 -2.24
N LEU A 43 -10.16 -2.99 -2.93
CA LEU A 43 -11.40 -3.38 -3.61
C LEU A 43 -11.16 -4.43 -4.70
N LEU A 44 -10.09 -4.28 -5.49
CA LEU A 44 -9.69 -5.28 -6.47
C LEU A 44 -9.37 -6.62 -5.79
N PHE A 45 -8.57 -6.62 -4.72
CA PHE A 45 -8.28 -7.85 -3.99
C PHE A 45 -9.53 -8.49 -3.40
N SER A 46 -10.44 -7.71 -2.82
CA SER A 46 -11.71 -8.22 -2.31
C SER A 46 -12.55 -8.88 -3.41
N ALA A 47 -12.68 -8.24 -4.57
CA ALA A 47 -13.38 -8.82 -5.71
C ALA A 47 -12.70 -10.12 -6.21
N GLY A 48 -11.36 -10.13 -6.27
CA GLY A 48 -10.58 -11.30 -6.66
C GLY A 48 -10.76 -12.47 -5.69
N VAL A 49 -10.73 -12.20 -4.38
CA VAL A 49 -10.97 -13.19 -3.32
C VAL A 49 -12.37 -13.79 -3.44
N VAL A 50 -13.41 -12.97 -3.62
CA VAL A 50 -14.79 -13.46 -3.80
C VAL A 50 -14.89 -14.40 -5.01
N LEU A 51 -14.26 -14.05 -6.13
CA LEU A 51 -14.23 -14.90 -7.33
C LEU A 51 -13.46 -16.20 -7.12
N ILE A 52 -12.33 -16.16 -6.39
CA ILE A 52 -11.55 -17.36 -6.07
C ILE A 52 -12.32 -18.28 -5.13
N VAL A 53 -12.91 -17.75 -4.06
CA VAL A 53 -13.69 -18.52 -3.08
C VAL A 53 -14.89 -19.19 -3.75
N THR A 54 -15.65 -18.45 -4.57
CA THR A 54 -16.76 -19.03 -5.34
C THR A 54 -16.27 -20.08 -6.36
N GLY A 55 -15.12 -19.86 -6.98
CA GLY A 55 -14.46 -20.82 -7.86
C GLY A 55 -14.02 -22.10 -7.15
N LEU A 56 -13.51 -22.01 -5.92
CA LEU A 56 -13.14 -23.13 -5.05
C LEU A 56 -14.37 -23.93 -4.64
N PHE A 57 -15.43 -23.28 -4.15
CA PHE A 57 -16.68 -23.96 -3.81
C PHE A 57 -17.26 -24.72 -5.00
N ARG A 58 -17.19 -24.17 -6.22
CA ARG A 58 -17.58 -24.88 -7.45
C ARG A 58 -16.66 -26.05 -7.80
N ALA A 59 -15.34 -25.89 -7.61
CA ALA A 59 -14.35 -26.94 -7.90
C ALA A 59 -14.46 -28.16 -6.98
N PHE A 60 -14.71 -27.93 -5.68
CA PHE A 60 -14.82 -28.99 -4.68
C PHE A 60 -16.25 -29.52 -4.53
N GLY A 61 -17.28 -28.66 -4.59
CA GLY A 61 -18.69 -29.05 -4.43
C GLY A 61 -19.33 -29.74 -5.64
N LYS A 62 -18.86 -29.45 -6.87
CA LYS A 62 -19.34 -30.10 -8.11
C LYS A 62 -18.20 -30.79 -8.87
N SER A 63 -17.47 -31.66 -8.17
CA SER A 63 -16.25 -32.31 -8.70
C SER A 63 -16.45 -33.11 -9.99
N ARG A 64 -17.68 -33.58 -10.30
CA ARG A 64 -17.99 -34.34 -11.52
C ARG A 64 -18.18 -33.44 -12.75
N ALA A 65 -18.41 -32.12 -12.55
CA ALA A 65 -18.69 -31.15 -13.61
C ALA A 65 -17.55 -30.14 -13.89
N TYR A 66 -16.68 -29.81 -12.92
CA TYR A 66 -15.63 -28.77 -13.09
C TYR A 66 -14.19 -29.28 -12.92
N ARG A 67 -13.26 -28.85 -13.79
CA ARG A 67 -11.80 -29.06 -13.65
C ARG A 67 -11.21 -27.94 -12.78
N GLY A 68 -10.52 -28.28 -11.70
CA GLY A 68 -9.95 -27.26 -10.80
C GLY A 68 -9.37 -27.74 -9.47
N LYS A 69 -9.36 -29.04 -9.17
CA LYS A 69 -8.87 -29.55 -7.87
C LYS A 69 -7.39 -29.27 -7.59
N VAL A 70 -6.56 -29.15 -8.63
CA VAL A 70 -5.12 -28.86 -8.50
C VAL A 70 -4.85 -27.37 -8.74
N SER A 71 -5.38 -26.79 -9.82
CA SER A 71 -5.17 -25.38 -10.13
C SER A 71 -5.84 -24.43 -9.13
N GLY A 72 -6.99 -24.81 -8.55
CA GLY A 72 -7.69 -24.01 -7.54
C GLY A 72 -6.86 -23.69 -6.31
N PRO A 73 -6.33 -24.69 -5.57
CA PRO A 73 -5.48 -24.42 -4.42
C PRO A 73 -4.19 -23.68 -4.80
N ILE A 74 -3.57 -23.99 -5.95
CA ILE A 74 -2.36 -23.28 -6.42
C ILE A 74 -2.65 -21.79 -6.67
N LEU A 75 -3.67 -21.47 -7.47
CA LEU A 75 -4.06 -20.09 -7.78
C LEU A 75 -4.48 -19.32 -6.52
N SER A 76 -5.14 -20.01 -5.59
CA SER A 76 -5.56 -19.42 -4.32
C SER A 76 -4.37 -19.11 -3.42
N ALA A 77 -3.43 -20.04 -3.30
CA ALA A 77 -2.21 -19.85 -2.52
C ALA A 77 -1.35 -18.71 -3.10
N LEU A 78 -1.16 -18.67 -4.42
CA LEU A 78 -0.45 -17.58 -5.08
C LEU A 78 -1.16 -16.23 -4.87
N SER A 79 -2.49 -16.20 -4.96
CA SER A 79 -3.26 -14.97 -4.69
C SER A 79 -3.10 -14.51 -3.24
N ALA A 80 -3.16 -15.44 -2.28
CA ALA A 80 -2.98 -15.13 -0.87
C ALA A 80 -1.57 -14.58 -0.59
N LEU A 81 -0.54 -15.16 -1.21
CA LEU A 81 0.83 -14.65 -1.12
C LEU A 81 0.97 -13.24 -1.69
N LEU A 82 0.39 -12.96 -2.87
CA LEU A 82 0.43 -11.64 -3.47
C LEU A 82 -0.29 -10.58 -2.63
N ILE A 83 -1.49 -10.91 -2.12
CA ILE A 83 -2.27 -10.00 -1.26
C ILE A 83 -1.52 -9.78 0.07
N GLY A 84 -1.02 -10.85 0.69
CA GLY A 84 -0.26 -10.77 1.94
C GLY A 84 1.01 -9.93 1.79
N PHE A 85 1.79 -10.17 0.73
CA PHE A 85 2.98 -9.38 0.42
C PHE A 85 2.65 -7.92 0.17
N PHE A 86 1.58 -7.62 -0.58
CA PHE A 86 1.11 -6.25 -0.79
C PHE A 86 0.78 -5.56 0.53
N CYS A 87 -0.03 -6.20 1.38
CA CYS A 87 -0.41 -5.66 2.67
C CYS A 87 0.81 -5.44 3.59
N TYR A 88 1.75 -6.39 3.63
CA TYR A 88 2.98 -6.26 4.40
C TYR A 88 3.80 -5.05 3.95
N VAL A 89 4.07 -4.90 2.66
CA VAL A 89 4.83 -3.76 2.15
C VAL A 89 4.11 -2.44 2.46
N PHE A 90 2.80 -2.36 2.20
CA PHE A 90 2.04 -1.11 2.34
C PHE A 90 1.79 -0.67 3.77
N PHE A 91 1.42 -1.59 4.65
CA PHE A 91 0.97 -1.26 5.99
C PHE A 91 2.06 -1.42 7.04
N TYR A 92 3.13 -2.16 6.72
CA TYR A 92 4.27 -2.32 7.61
C TYR A 92 5.49 -1.57 7.07
N GLN A 93 6.13 -2.05 6.00
CA GLN A 93 7.41 -1.50 5.53
C GLN A 93 7.36 -0.01 5.16
N LEU A 94 6.34 0.43 4.41
CA LEU A 94 6.23 1.83 3.99
C LEU A 94 5.79 2.77 5.13
N ARG A 95 5.33 2.21 6.25
CA ARG A 95 4.89 2.97 7.43
C ARG A 95 5.93 3.01 8.55
N GLU A 96 7.08 2.35 8.37
CA GLU A 96 8.19 2.45 9.30
C GLU A 96 8.79 3.86 9.24
N VAL A 97 8.26 4.76 10.08
CA VAL A 97 8.86 6.06 10.35
C VAL A 97 9.63 5.94 11.67
N PRO A 98 10.93 6.27 11.70
CA PRO A 98 11.70 6.25 12.93
C PRO A 98 11.00 7.10 14.00
N PRO A 99 10.85 6.59 15.23
CA PRO A 99 10.20 7.35 16.29
C PRO A 99 10.98 8.64 16.56
N SER A 100 10.26 9.76 16.71
CA SER A 100 10.83 11.08 16.99
C SER A 100 11.19 11.23 18.48
N VAL A 101 12.05 10.35 18.99
CA VAL A 101 12.40 10.27 20.42
C VAL A 101 12.99 11.57 20.97
N GLY A 102 13.69 12.34 20.12
CA GLY A 102 14.29 13.64 20.46
C GLY A 102 13.44 14.87 20.14
N ALA A 103 12.15 14.72 19.80
CA ALA A 103 11.31 15.86 19.47
C ALA A 103 11.06 16.74 20.71
N PRO A 104 11.26 18.07 20.62
CA PRO A 104 10.98 18.99 21.74
C PRO A 104 9.50 18.96 22.15
N ARG A 105 9.24 19.00 23.44
CA ARG A 105 7.89 19.08 24.02
C ARG A 105 7.51 20.53 24.33
N PRO A 106 6.21 20.87 24.44
CA PRO A 106 5.78 22.20 24.87
C PRO A 106 6.46 22.60 26.19
N GLY A 107 6.98 23.84 26.24
CA GLY A 107 7.74 24.35 27.39
C GLY A 107 9.23 24.01 27.40
N GLN A 108 9.72 23.14 26.50
CA GLN A 108 11.15 22.92 26.30
C GLN A 108 11.74 23.95 25.34
N THR A 109 12.98 24.35 25.58
CA THR A 109 13.73 25.20 24.66
C THR A 109 13.95 24.47 23.34
N ALA A 110 13.57 25.10 22.23
CA ALA A 110 13.81 24.55 20.90
C ALA A 110 15.34 24.43 20.65
N PRO A 111 15.82 23.30 20.10
CA PRO A 111 17.23 23.15 19.75
C PRO A 111 17.68 24.23 18.77
N GLN A 112 18.86 24.79 19.02
CA GLN A 112 19.48 25.70 18.07
C GLN A 112 19.83 24.96 16.78
N PHE A 113 19.59 25.61 15.65
CA PHE A 113 19.98 25.10 14.34
C PHE A 113 20.47 26.25 13.46
N THR A 114 21.32 25.89 12.50
CA THR A 114 21.68 26.73 11.36
C THR A 114 21.52 25.88 10.11
N LEU A 115 20.56 26.24 9.27
CA LEU A 115 20.25 25.54 8.03
C LEU A 115 20.48 26.47 6.85
N ARG A 116 20.66 25.90 5.65
CA ARG A 116 20.76 26.69 4.43
C ARG A 116 19.38 26.92 3.83
N ASP A 117 19.09 28.14 3.42
CA ASP A 117 17.88 28.48 2.67
C ASP A 117 17.98 28.05 1.19
N GLN A 118 16.95 28.35 0.40
CA GLN A 118 16.91 28.08 -1.03
C GLN A 118 17.99 28.81 -1.84
N ASN A 119 18.62 29.85 -1.28
CA ASN A 119 19.70 30.62 -1.89
C ASN A 119 21.07 30.22 -1.31
N ASN A 120 21.14 29.10 -0.58
CA ASN A 120 22.35 28.60 0.08
C ASN A 120 22.88 29.52 1.20
N LYS A 121 22.07 30.48 1.68
CA LYS A 121 22.42 31.37 2.79
C LYS A 121 22.18 30.66 4.12
N PRO A 122 23.09 30.78 5.10
CA PRO A 122 22.87 30.26 6.44
C PRO A 122 21.77 31.06 7.14
N VAL A 123 20.81 30.35 7.73
CA VAL A 123 19.71 30.90 8.54
C VAL A 123 19.68 30.15 9.86
N SER A 124 19.84 30.87 10.96
CA SER A 124 19.73 30.29 12.30
C SER A 124 18.39 30.58 12.98
N LEU A 125 18.05 29.78 13.99
CA LEU A 125 16.87 30.03 14.83
C LEU A 125 16.94 31.41 15.52
N ALA A 126 18.14 31.83 15.94
CA ALA A 126 18.35 33.14 16.56
C ALA A 126 18.05 34.29 15.58
N ASP A 127 18.47 34.16 14.32
CA ASP A 127 18.19 35.17 13.29
C ASP A 127 16.68 35.32 13.06
N LEU A 128 15.95 34.20 12.99
CA LEU A 128 14.49 34.20 12.79
C LEU A 128 13.74 34.86 13.97
N LEU A 129 14.17 34.60 15.20
CA LEU A 129 13.58 35.20 16.41
C LEU A 129 13.98 36.67 16.60
N SER A 130 15.13 37.11 16.07
CA SER A 130 15.53 38.52 16.16
C SER A 130 14.55 39.45 15.45
N GLY A 131 13.93 38.97 14.37
CA GLY A 131 12.96 39.72 13.57
C GLY A 131 11.49 39.39 13.86
N SER A 132 11.19 38.44 14.75
CA SER A 132 9.82 37.94 14.96
C SER A 132 9.57 37.46 16.40
N LYS A 133 8.36 37.67 16.91
CA LYS A 133 7.95 37.19 18.26
C LYS A 133 7.79 35.67 18.34
N ALA A 134 7.61 35.00 17.20
CA ALA A 134 7.40 33.56 17.13
C ALA A 134 7.91 33.03 15.78
N VAL A 135 8.27 31.75 15.76
CA VAL A 135 8.72 31.02 14.56
C VAL A 135 7.93 29.73 14.45
N VAL A 136 7.42 29.43 13.26
CA VAL A 136 6.73 28.16 12.95
C VAL A 136 7.70 27.28 12.15
N LEU A 137 8.00 26.09 12.67
CA LEU A 137 8.84 25.11 11.99
C LEU A 137 7.96 24.06 11.32
N ILE A 138 8.05 23.97 9.99
CA ILE A 138 7.30 22.98 9.19
C ILE A 138 8.28 21.94 8.67
N PHE A 139 8.22 20.73 9.22
CA PHE A 139 9.00 19.59 8.74
C PHE A 139 8.21 18.86 7.66
N TYR A 140 8.83 18.67 6.49
CA TYR A 140 8.24 17.90 5.40
C TYR A 140 9.31 16.99 4.78
N ARG A 141 8.88 15.82 4.28
CA ARG A 141 9.79 14.74 3.82
C ARG A 141 10.57 15.11 2.56
N GLY A 142 10.10 16.06 1.77
CA GLY A 142 10.76 16.51 0.55
C GLY A 142 9.84 17.33 -0.35
N PHE A 143 10.45 18.12 -1.22
CA PHE A 143 9.78 18.86 -2.29
C PHE A 143 10.13 18.15 -3.60
N TRP A 144 9.11 17.67 -4.32
CA TRP A 144 9.23 16.89 -5.56
C TRP A 144 8.38 17.52 -6.65
#